data_AF-A0A368DV06-F1
#
_entry.id   AF-A0A368DV06-F1
#
_cell.length_a   1.000
_cell.length_b   1.000
_cell.length_c   1.000
_cell.angle_alpha   90.00
_cell.angle_beta   90.00
_cell.angle_gamma   90.00
#
_symmetry.space_group_name_H-M   'P 1'
#
loop_
_entity.id
_entity.type
_entity.pdbx_description
1 polymer ?
#
loop_
_entity_poly.entity_id
_entity_poly.type
_entity_poly.pdbx_seq_one_letter_code
_entity_poly.pdbx_strand_id
1 'polypeptide(L)'
;MFVKSLLKYLFTWWNGDTVGTKLYTFLNGKKVGEDYLGNFYYESNDQKNRWCIYRDQSEASRISPEWNSWLRFITNTRPPSNNLTYEWQKRYDGNSTGLDSAYKPSVLGMGQTNKDLKNFQSDYKAWKPE
;
A
#
# COMPACT_ATOMS: atom_id res chain seq x y z
N MET A 1 -7.45 -15.43 25.17
CA MET A 1 -7.04 -14.76 23.91
C MET A 1 -7.68 -15.34 22.66
N PHE A 2 -7.90 -16.66 22.56
CA PHE A 2 -8.42 -17.32 21.35
C PHE A 2 -9.82 -16.85 20.90
N VAL A 3 -10.81 -16.77 21.81
CA VAL A 3 -12.19 -16.36 21.48
C VAL A 3 -12.27 -14.94 20.89
N LYS A 4 -11.49 -13.99 21.42
CA LYS A 4 -11.42 -12.62 20.91
C LYS A 4 -10.86 -12.56 19.50
N SER A 5 -9.85 -13.38 19.20
CA SER A 5 -9.26 -13.48 17.85
C SER A 5 -10.22 -14.12 16.86
N LEU A 6 -10.94 -15.16 17.27
CA LEU A 6 -11.94 -15.83 16.45
C LEU A 6 -13.11 -14.91 16.10
N LEU A 7 -13.66 -14.19 17.08
CA LEU A 7 -14.74 -13.23 16.85
C LEU A 7 -14.32 -12.10 15.92
N LYS A 8 -13.09 -11.57 16.09
CA LYS A 8 -12.53 -10.60 15.14
C LYS A 8 -12.46 -11.21 13.74
N TYR A 9 -11.86 -12.39 13.59
CA TYR A 9 -11.74 -13.06 12.30
C TYR A 9 -13.09 -13.31 11.59
N LEU A 10 -14.13 -13.65 12.35
CA LEU A 10 -15.47 -13.89 11.82
C LEU A 10 -16.20 -12.60 11.40
N PHE A 11 -16.02 -11.51 12.14
CA PHE A 11 -16.83 -10.29 11.98
C PHE A 11 -16.08 -9.09 11.40
N THR A 12 -14.76 -9.16 11.23
CA THR A 12 -13.97 -8.06 10.65
C THR A 12 -13.30 -8.50 9.37
N TRP A 13 -13.78 -7.99 8.24
CA TRP A 13 -13.23 -8.30 6.91
C TRP A 13 -12.00 -7.45 6.54
N TRP A 14 -11.71 -6.41 7.33
CA TRP A 14 -10.57 -5.51 7.11
C TRP A 14 -9.27 -5.95 7.81
N ASN A 15 -9.30 -7.00 8.63
CA ASN A 15 -8.13 -7.52 9.35
C ASN A 15 -7.50 -8.73 8.62
N GLY A 16 -7.34 -8.63 7.30
CA GLY A 16 -6.73 -9.68 6.47
C GLY A 16 -7.74 -10.48 5.66
N ASP A 17 -7.57 -11.79 5.60
CA ASP A 17 -8.47 -12.68 4.87
C ASP A 17 -9.77 -12.97 5.64
N THR A 18 -10.86 -13.17 4.90
CA THR A 18 -12.11 -13.66 5.50
C THR A 18 -12.14 -15.18 5.52
N VAL A 19 -13.04 -15.78 6.32
CA VAL A 19 -13.25 -17.24 6.34
C VAL A 19 -13.48 -17.79 4.94
N GLY A 20 -14.29 -17.11 4.13
CA GLY A 20 -14.59 -17.51 2.75
C GLY A 20 -13.35 -17.46 1.87
N THR A 21 -12.56 -16.39 1.95
CA THR A 21 -11.29 -16.26 1.23
C THR A 21 -10.31 -17.37 1.63
N LYS A 22 -10.23 -17.72 2.92
CA LYS A 22 -9.34 -18.78 3.40
C LYS A 22 -9.76 -20.16 2.93
N LEU A 23 -11.06 -20.46 2.97
CA LEU A 23 -11.59 -21.71 2.44
C LEU A 23 -11.36 -21.81 0.93
N TYR A 24 -11.66 -20.75 0.19
CA TYR A 24 -11.40 -20.70 -1.25
C TYR A 24 -9.92 -20.89 -1.57
N THR A 25 -9.04 -20.23 -0.81
CA THR A 25 -7.59 -20.34 -0.99
C THR A 25 -7.09 -21.75 -0.70
N PHE A 26 -7.61 -22.39 0.35
CA PHE A 26 -7.26 -23.78 0.67
C PHE A 26 -7.68 -24.76 -0.43
N LEU A 27 -8.85 -24.56 -1.04
CA LEU A 27 -9.39 -25.45 -2.08
C LEU A 27 -8.74 -25.22 -3.45
N ASN A 28 -8.54 -23.95 -3.83
CA ASN A 28 -8.25 -23.57 -5.21
C ASN A 28 -6.93 -22.83 -5.40
N GLY A 29 -6.27 -22.42 -4.32
CA GLY A 29 -5.11 -21.53 -4.34
C GLY A 29 -3.78 -22.25 -4.29
N LYS A 30 -2.89 -21.89 -5.21
CA LYS A 30 -1.46 -22.21 -5.16
C LYS A 30 -0.69 -20.98 -4.70
N LYS A 31 0.10 -21.11 -3.61
CA LYS A 31 0.98 -20.03 -3.14
C LYS A 31 2.08 -19.79 -4.17
N VAL A 32 2.19 -18.55 -4.65
CA VAL A 32 3.13 -18.13 -5.70
C VAL A 32 4.37 -17.46 -5.12
N GLY A 33 4.19 -16.65 -4.08
CA GLY A 33 5.29 -15.97 -3.40
C GLY A 33 4.82 -15.08 -2.25
N GLU A 34 5.76 -14.28 -1.76
CA GLU A 34 5.61 -13.37 -0.63
C GLU A 34 6.38 -12.08 -0.94
N ASP A 35 5.87 -10.93 -0.52
CA ASP A 35 6.61 -9.67 -0.60
C ASP A 35 7.33 -9.31 0.71
N TYR A 36 8.16 -8.28 0.67
CA TYR A 36 8.88 -7.79 1.86
C TYR A 36 7.97 -7.16 2.93
N LEU A 37 6.67 -6.93 2.64
CA LEU A 37 5.67 -6.46 3.60
C LEU A 37 4.99 -7.65 4.31
N GLY A 38 5.25 -8.88 3.85
CA GLY A 38 4.69 -10.14 4.35
C GLY A 38 3.34 -10.50 3.75
N ASN A 39 2.94 -9.88 2.64
CA ASN A 39 1.73 -10.27 1.92
C ASN A 39 1.99 -11.52 1.10
N PHE A 40 1.02 -12.45 1.09
CA PHE A 40 1.10 -13.68 0.32
C PHE A 40 0.28 -13.60 -0.96
N TYR A 41 0.88 -14.05 -2.06
CA TYR A 41 0.26 -14.03 -3.38
C TYR A 41 -0.10 -15.43 -3.83
N TYR A 42 -1.32 -15.58 -4.35
CA TYR A 42 -1.90 -16.84 -4.77
C TYR A 42 -2.41 -16.76 -6.21
N GLU A 43 -2.38 -17.88 -6.89
CA GLU A 43 -2.95 -18.08 -8.21
C GLU A 43 -3.84 -19.32 -8.18
N SER A 44 -4.95 -19.30 -8.92
CA SER A 44 -5.82 -20.47 -9.05
C SER A 44 -5.16 -21.57 -9.86
N ASN A 45 -5.56 -22.82 -9.61
CA ASN A 45 -5.03 -23.97 -10.36
C ASN A 45 -5.25 -23.86 -11.88
N ASP A 46 -6.31 -23.18 -12.32
CA ASP A 46 -6.60 -22.90 -13.72
C ASP A 46 -5.96 -21.61 -14.25
N GLN A 47 -5.15 -20.92 -13.44
CA GLN A 47 -4.42 -19.67 -13.74
C GLN A 47 -5.30 -18.49 -14.18
N LYS A 48 -6.62 -18.57 -13.94
CA LYS A 48 -7.56 -17.50 -14.29
C LYS A 48 -7.66 -16.40 -13.25
N ASN A 49 -7.42 -16.74 -11.98
CA ASN A 49 -7.59 -15.82 -10.86
C ASN A 49 -6.28 -15.68 -10.09
N ARG A 50 -5.97 -14.44 -9.69
CA ARG A 50 -4.85 -14.10 -8.81
C ARG A 50 -5.38 -13.24 -7.67
N TRP A 51 -4.93 -13.51 -6.45
CA TRP A 51 -5.31 -12.73 -5.28
C TRP A 51 -4.16 -12.62 -4.29
N CYS A 52 -4.31 -11.66 -3.37
CA CYS A 52 -3.37 -11.36 -2.31
C CYS A 52 -4.05 -11.56 -0.95
N ILE A 53 -3.33 -12.19 -0.02
CA ILE A 53 -3.69 -12.24 1.40
C ILE A 53 -2.73 -11.29 2.13
N TYR A 54 -3.28 -10.22 2.68
CA TYR A 54 -2.53 -9.21 3.42
C TYR A 54 -2.08 -9.74 4.78
N ARG A 55 -0.91 -9.30 5.25
CA ARG A 55 -0.40 -9.66 6.59
C ARG A 55 -1.25 -9.06 7.73
N ASP A 56 -1.61 -7.79 7.57
CA ASP A 56 -2.30 -7.00 8.59
C ASP A 56 -3.66 -6.52 8.05
N GLN A 57 -3.82 -5.21 7.89
CA GLN A 57 -5.05 -4.61 7.37
C GLN A 57 -5.17 -4.81 5.86
N SER A 58 -6.37 -5.17 5.42
CA SER A 58 -6.74 -5.34 4.02
C SER A 58 -6.84 -3.98 3.34
N GLU A 59 -5.73 -3.55 2.75
CA GLU A 59 -5.58 -2.24 2.12
C GLU A 59 -4.89 -2.42 0.77
N ALA A 60 -5.57 -2.04 -0.31
CA ALA A 60 -5.10 -2.28 -1.69
C ALA A 60 -3.77 -1.59 -1.98
N SER A 61 -3.52 -0.45 -1.35
CA SER A 61 -2.24 0.25 -1.48
C SER A 61 -1.09 -0.46 -0.77
N ARG A 62 -1.28 -1.52 0.01
CA ARG A 62 -0.15 -2.26 0.62
C ARG A 62 0.48 -3.32 -0.28
N ILE A 63 -0.01 -3.49 -1.50
CA ILE A 63 0.63 -4.37 -2.49
C ILE A 63 1.90 -3.69 -3.00
N SER A 64 3.03 -4.38 -2.91
CA SER A 64 4.29 -3.85 -3.42
C SER A 64 4.25 -3.62 -4.95
N PRO A 65 5.00 -2.65 -5.48
CA PRO A 65 4.96 -2.32 -6.91
C PRO A 65 5.28 -3.51 -7.84
N GLU A 66 6.21 -4.36 -7.42
CA GLU A 66 6.64 -5.53 -8.20
C GLU A 66 5.49 -6.54 -8.35
N TRP A 67 4.76 -6.81 -7.26
CA TRP A 67 3.64 -7.74 -7.26
C TRP A 67 2.35 -7.14 -7.85
N ASN A 68 2.19 -5.82 -7.83
CA ASN A 68 1.00 -5.15 -8.35
C ASN A 68 0.78 -5.42 -9.85
N SER A 69 1.85 -5.42 -10.65
CA SER A 69 1.77 -5.72 -12.09
C SER A 69 1.36 -7.17 -12.36
N TRP A 70 1.92 -8.11 -11.60
CA TRP A 70 1.57 -9.53 -11.72
C TRP A 70 0.13 -9.80 -11.27
N LEU A 71 -0.29 -9.23 -10.14
CA LEU A 71 -1.62 -9.42 -9.58
C LEU A 71 -2.72 -8.91 -10.51
N ARG A 72 -2.45 -7.82 -11.24
CA ARG A 72 -3.40 -7.18 -12.19
C ARG A 72 -3.33 -7.73 -13.61
N PHE A 73 -2.64 -8.85 -13.84
CA PHE A 73 -2.47 -9.45 -15.16
C PHE A 73 -1.80 -8.52 -16.19
N ILE A 74 -1.06 -7.50 -15.75
CA ILE A 74 -0.26 -6.66 -16.64
C ILE A 74 0.92 -7.47 -17.16
N THR A 75 1.51 -8.30 -16.27
CA THR A 75 2.56 -9.24 -16.61
C THR A 75 2.20 -10.65 -16.15
N ASN A 76 2.59 -11.65 -16.93
CA ASN A 76 2.52 -13.07 -16.53
C ASN A 76 3.79 -13.54 -15.83
N THR A 77 4.86 -12.75 -15.92
CA THR A 77 6.10 -13.00 -15.20
C THR A 77 5.91 -12.65 -13.73
N ARG A 78 6.28 -13.58 -12.87
CA ARG A 78 6.36 -13.34 -11.42
C ARG A 78 7.50 -12.38 -11.14
N PRO A 79 7.40 -11.56 -10.07
CA PRO A 79 8.52 -10.75 -9.63
C PRO A 79 9.78 -11.60 -9.45
N PRO A 80 10.94 -11.14 -9.93
CA PRO A 80 12.19 -11.83 -9.66
C PRO A 80 12.43 -11.89 -8.15
N SER A 81 13.07 -12.95 -7.67
CA SER A 81 13.47 -13.06 -6.26
C SER A 81 14.51 -12.00 -5.85
N ASN A 82 15.22 -11.45 -6.84
CA ASN A 82 16.19 -10.38 -6.63
C ASN A 82 15.46 -9.05 -6.77
N ASN A 83 15.25 -8.37 -5.64
CA ASN A 83 14.73 -7.00 -5.60
C ASN A 83 15.70 -6.09 -6.34
N LEU A 84 15.38 -5.73 -7.59
CA LEU A 84 16.11 -4.71 -8.35
C LEU A 84 15.75 -3.35 -7.76
N THR A 85 16.44 -2.99 -6.68
CA THR A 85 16.30 -1.69 -6.02
C THR A 85 17.37 -0.74 -6.54
N TYR A 86 16.95 0.45 -6.95
CA TYR A 86 17.87 1.52 -7.33
C TYR A 86 18.19 2.41 -6.12
N GLU A 87 19.37 3.03 -6.09
CA GLU A 87 19.80 3.87 -4.96
C GLU A 87 18.86 5.04 -4.66
N TRP A 88 18.23 5.60 -5.70
CA TRP A 88 17.28 6.70 -5.59
C TRP A 88 15.86 6.24 -5.21
N GLN A 89 15.60 4.93 -5.20
CA GLN A 89 14.26 4.39 -5.00
C GLN A 89 13.90 4.31 -3.52
N LYS A 90 12.82 4.99 -3.14
CA LYS A 90 12.28 4.91 -1.79
C LYS A 90 11.62 3.54 -1.55
N ARG A 91 11.80 3.00 -0.34
CA ARG A 91 11.03 1.82 0.11
C ARG A 91 9.54 2.16 0.19
N TYR A 92 8.72 1.28 -0.37
CA TYR A 92 7.28 1.47 -0.42
C TYR A 92 6.61 0.98 0.86
N ASP A 93 5.65 1.76 1.35
CA ASP A 93 4.96 1.53 2.65
C ASP A 93 3.43 1.70 2.55
N GLY A 94 2.91 1.76 1.31
CA GLY A 94 1.49 1.99 1.02
C GLY A 94 1.03 3.44 1.18
N ASN A 95 -0.29 3.64 1.09
CA ASN A 95 -0.88 4.98 1.12
C ASN A 95 -1.01 5.49 2.56
N SER A 96 -0.52 6.70 2.81
CA SER A 96 -0.60 7.37 4.11
C SER A 96 -1.74 8.38 4.24
N THR A 97 -2.65 8.47 3.26
CA THR A 97 -3.81 9.39 3.34
C THR A 97 -4.60 9.18 4.64
N GLY A 98 -4.85 10.26 5.37
CA GLY A 98 -5.60 10.23 6.64
C GLY A 98 -4.78 9.84 7.86
N LEU A 99 -3.51 9.46 7.70
CA LEU A 99 -2.56 9.28 8.80
C LEU A 99 -1.78 10.58 9.07
N ASP A 100 -1.17 10.66 10.24
CA ASP A 100 -0.29 11.79 10.59
C ASP A 100 0.92 11.92 9.66
N SER A 101 1.35 10.80 9.06
CA SER A 101 2.42 10.71 8.07
C SER A 101 2.00 11.11 6.65
N ALA A 102 0.75 11.53 6.44
CA ALA A 102 0.27 11.99 5.13
C ALA A 102 1.14 13.13 4.60
N TYR A 103 1.42 13.12 3.29
CA TYR A 103 2.09 14.22 2.63
C TYR A 103 1.27 15.51 2.77
N LYS A 104 1.91 16.57 3.26
CA LYS A 104 1.33 17.90 3.38
C LYS A 104 2.08 18.82 2.43
N PRO A 105 1.42 19.34 1.37
CA PRO A 105 2.02 20.37 0.54
C PRO A 105 2.45 21.55 1.40
N SER A 106 3.61 22.14 1.10
CA SER A 106 4.16 23.28 1.84
C SER A 106 3.12 24.39 2.01
N VAL A 107 2.43 24.77 0.94
CA VAL A 107 1.42 25.83 0.94
C VAL A 107 0.24 25.59 1.90
N LEU A 108 -0.05 24.33 2.26
CA LEU A 108 -1.21 23.94 3.08
C LEU A 108 -0.81 23.50 4.50
N GLY A 109 0.48 23.56 4.86
CA GLY A 109 0.97 23.10 6.16
C GLY A 109 0.51 23.99 7.31
N MET A 110 -0.30 23.46 8.23
CA MET A 110 -0.60 24.12 9.50
C MET A 110 0.68 24.14 10.36
N GLY A 111 1.23 25.33 10.58
CA GLY A 111 2.48 25.55 11.33
C GLY A 111 3.65 26.09 10.50
N GLN A 112 3.45 26.50 9.25
CA GLN A 112 4.53 27.17 8.50
C GLN A 112 4.86 28.54 9.10
N THR A 113 6.12 28.72 9.49
CA THR A 113 6.72 30.04 9.65
C THR A 113 6.62 30.81 8.34
N ASN A 114 6.34 32.11 8.40
CA ASN A 114 6.18 33.06 7.28
C ASN A 114 7.22 33.00 6.13
N LYS A 115 8.31 32.22 6.24
CA LYS A 115 9.33 32.04 5.21
C LYS A 115 8.87 31.20 4.01
N ASP A 116 8.09 30.15 4.22
CA ASP A 116 7.68 29.27 3.11
C ASP A 116 6.53 29.89 2.30
N LEU A 117 5.60 30.58 2.97
CA LEU A 117 4.59 31.42 2.33
C LEU A 117 5.21 32.58 1.52
N LYS A 118 6.38 33.09 1.91
CA LYS A 118 7.11 34.15 1.19
C LYS A 118 7.65 33.71 -0.17
N ASN A 119 7.99 32.43 -0.34
CA ASN A 119 8.45 31.90 -1.63
C ASN A 119 7.30 31.65 -2.62
N PHE A 120 6.07 31.51 -2.12
CA PHE A 120 4.83 31.47 -2.92
C PHE A 120 4.15 32.84 -3.01
N GLN A 121 4.65 33.84 -2.29
CA GLN A 121 4.20 35.22 -2.41
C GLN A 121 4.57 35.69 -3.81
N SER A 122 3.60 36.26 -4.53
CA SER A 122 3.77 36.70 -5.92
C SER A 122 5.10 37.43 -6.12
N ASP A 123 5.75 37.23 -7.26
CA ASP A 123 6.97 37.95 -7.70
C ASP A 123 6.81 39.49 -7.65
N TYR A 124 5.59 39.96 -7.47
CA TYR A 124 5.26 41.35 -7.21
C TYR A 124 5.95 41.89 -5.94
N LYS A 125 6.84 42.86 -6.16
CA LYS A 125 7.36 43.74 -5.13
C LYS A 125 6.51 45.00 -5.10
N ALA A 126 5.67 45.15 -4.06
CA ALA A 126 4.89 46.36 -3.86
C ALA A 126 5.82 47.58 -3.68
N TRP A 127 5.53 48.65 -4.41
CA TRP A 127 6.23 49.92 -4.22
C TRP A 127 5.94 50.48 -2.82
N LYS A 128 6.98 50.99 -2.15
CA LYS A 128 6.87 51.62 -0.82
C LYS A 128 7.26 53.10 -0.94
N PRO A 129 6.35 54.05 -0.65
CA PRO A 129 6.70 55.46 -0.55
C PRO A 129 7.65 55.70 0.63
N GLU A 130 8.46 56.76 0.51
CA GLU A 130 9.24 57.35 1.62
C GLU A 130 8.36 58.19 2.56
#